data_AF-A0A2J7PKU7-F1
#
_entry.id   AF-A0A2J7PKU7-F1
#
_cell.length_a   1.000
_cell.length_b   1.000
_cell.length_c   1.000
_cell.angle_alpha   90.00
_cell.angle_beta   90.00
_cell.angle_gamma   90.00
#
_symmetry.space_group_name_H-M   'P 1'
#
loop_
_entity.id
_entity.type
_entity.pdbx_description
1 polymer ?
#
loop_
_entity_poly.entity_id
_entity_poly.type
_entity_poly.pdbx_seq_one_letter_code
_entity_poly.pdbx_strand_id
1 'polypeptide(L)' 'LWPPRSPDLSISDYYLWGNLKQKVYKNNPRSIDSLQNEITRVIHSITVDELQRVSRNLFVRCAACLQAEGGHFQHLL' A
#
# COMPACT_ATOMS: atom_id res chain seq x y z
N LEU A 1 16.05 -5.13 9.31
CA LEU A 1 15.14 -5.50 10.42
C LEU A 1 13.81 -4.82 10.19
N TRP A 2 12.69 -5.53 10.39
CA TRP A 2 11.35 -4.95 10.31
C TRP A 2 10.75 -4.87 11.73
N PRO A 3 10.40 -3.68 12.24
CA PRO A 3 9.83 -3.58 13.57
C PRO A 3 8.47 -4.27 13.65
N PRO A 4 8.16 -4.98 14.75
CA PRO A 4 6.83 -5.57 14.93
C PRO A 4 5.75 -4.49 14.92
N ARG A 5 4.52 -4.85 14.52
CA ARG A 5 3.34 -3.97 14.54
C ARG A 5 3.52 -2.64 13.79
N SER A 6 4.28 -2.65 12.69
CA SER A 6 4.55 -1.46 11.87
C SER A 6 3.94 -1.55 10.46
N PRO A 7 2.60 -1.65 10.32
CA PRO A 7 1.95 -1.67 9.00
C PRO A 7 2.16 -0.36 8.24
N ASP A 8 2.28 0.77 8.95
CA ASP A 8 2.50 2.09 8.33
C ASP A 8 3.84 2.21 7.61
N LEU A 9 4.77 1.28 7.83
CA LEU A 9 6.04 1.22 7.10
C LEU A 9 6.00 0.22 5.93
N SER A 10 5.01 -0.66 5.85
CA SER A 10 4.95 -1.74 4.86
C SER A 10 4.23 -1.27 3.61
N ILE A 11 4.92 -1.28 2.46
CA ILE A 11 4.34 -0.89 1.16
C ILE A 11 3.07 -1.69 0.86
N SER A 12 3.06 -2.98 1.22
CA SER A 12 1.90 -3.83 1.04
C SER A 12 0.70 -3.34 1.86
N ASP A 13 0.93 -2.96 3.11
CA ASP A 13 -0.13 -2.58 4.05
C ASP A 13 -0.62 -1.14 3.84
N TYR A 14 0.28 -0.16 3.74
CA TYR A 14 -0.13 1.24 3.60
C TYR A 14 -0.57 1.62 2.18
N TYR A 15 -0.22 0.83 1.16
CA TYR A 15 -0.53 1.14 -0.24
C TYR A 15 -1.25 -0.01 -0.96
N LEU A 16 -0.61 -1.17 -1.11
CA LEU A 16 -1.07 -2.19 -2.07
C LEU A 16 -2.47 -2.70 -1.75
N TRP A 17 -2.72 -3.12 -0.51
CA TRP A 17 -4.01 -3.70 -0.12
C TRP A 17 -5.17 -2.71 -0.25
N GLY A 18 -4.96 -1.45 0.15
CA GLY A 18 -5.95 -0.38 -0.02
C GLY A 18 -6.26 -0.12 -1.50
N ASN A 19 -5.21 0.01 -2.32
CA ASN A 19 -5.32 0.25 -3.76
C ASN A 19 -6.02 -0.90 -4.49
N LEU A 20 -5.64 -2.15 -4.20
CA LEU A 20 -6.29 -3.34 -4.75
C LEU A 20 -7.76 -3.39 -4.35
N LYS A 21 -8.07 -3.23 -3.06
CA LYS A 21 -9.46 -3.25 -2.59
C LYS A 21 -10.32 -2.19 -3.31
N GLN A 22 -9.81 -0.96 -3.44
CA GLN A 22 -10.54 0.12 -4.12
C GLN A 22 -10.78 -0.17 -5.60
N LYS A 23 -9.75 -0.64 -6.32
CA LYS A 23 -9.84 -0.83 -7.78
C LYS A 23 -10.57 -2.12 -8.17
N VAL A 24 -10.30 -3.22 -7.47
CA VAL A 24 -10.87 -4.54 -7.78
C VAL A 24 -12.38 -4.57 -7.51
N TYR A 25 -12.81 -4.07 -6.35
CA TYR A 25 -14.23 -4.10 -5.98
C TYR A 25 -15.07 -3.07 -6.73
N LYS A 26 -14.47 -2.11 -7.46
CA LYS A 26 -15.19 -1.19 -8.34
C LYS A 26 -15.97 -1.93 -9.43
N ASN A 27 -15.44 -3.06 -9.91
CA ASN A 27 -16.06 -3.88 -10.94
C ASN A 27 -17.00 -4.97 -10.38
N ASN A 28 -17.14 -5.04 -9.04
CA ASN A 28 -18.02 -5.98 -8.32
C ASN A 28 -17.94 -7.44 -8.85
N PRO A 29 -16.75 -8.08 -8.81
CA PRO A 29 -16.58 -9.45 -9.26
C PRO A 29 -17.49 -10.42 -8.48
N ARG A 30 -18.18 -11.32 -9.19
CA ARG A 30 -19.19 -12.23 -8.61
C ARG A 30 -18.75 -13.69 -8.52
N SER A 31 -17.54 -14.00 -8.97
CA SER A 31 -16.92 -15.32 -8.87
C SER A 31 -15.45 -15.20 -8.50
N ILE A 32 -14.87 -16.30 -8.00
CA ILE A 32 -13.44 -16.37 -7.67
C ILE A 32 -12.60 -16.09 -8.92
N ASP A 33 -12.96 -16.64 -10.08
CA ASP A 33 -12.23 -16.41 -11.34
C ASP A 33 -12.28 -14.93 -11.74
N SER A 34 -13.45 -14.29 -11.65
CA SER A 34 -13.58 -12.87 -11.96
C SER A 34 -12.77 -12.00 -11.00
N LEU A 35 -12.69 -12.39 -9.72
CA LEU A 35 -11.88 -11.70 -8.71
C LEU A 35 -10.38 -11.85 -9.00
N GLN A 36 -9.92 -13.06 -9.31
CA GLN A 36 -8.50 -13.33 -9.65
C GLN A 36 -8.06 -12.58 -10.92
N ASN A 37 -8.91 -12.58 -11.94
CA ASN A 37 -8.66 -11.84 -13.18
C ASN A 37 -8.58 -10.33 -12.92
N GLU A 38 -9.48 -9.81 -12.10
CA GLU A 38 -9.50 -8.39 -11.76
C GLU A 38 -8.29 -7.98 -10.91
N ILE A 39 -7.87 -8.81 -9.95
CA ILE A 39 -6.63 -8.59 -9.19
C ILE A 39 -5.43 -8.54 -10.14
N THR A 40 -5.30 -9.52 -11.03
CA THR A 40 -4.20 -9.58 -12.02
C THR A 40 -4.19 -8.35 -12.91
N ARG A 41 -5.37 -7.94 -13.41
CA ARG A 41 -5.54 -6.74 -14.24
C ARG A 41 -5.10 -5.48 -13.50
N VAL A 42 -5.50 -5.31 -12.24
CA VAL A 42 -5.11 -4.16 -11.43
C VAL A 42 -3.61 -4.16 -11.16
N ILE A 43 -3.02 -5.31 -10.82
CA ILE A 43 -1.56 -5.44 -10.62
C ILE A 43 -0.80 -5.00 -11.86
N HIS A 44 -1.18 -5.49 -13.05
CA HIS A 44 -0.55 -5.10 -14.32
C HIS A 44 -0.77 -3.63 -14.69
N SER A 45 -1.78 -2.97 -14.12
CA SER A 45 -2.02 -1.54 -14.33
C SER A 45 -1.17 -0.63 -13.44
N ILE A 46 -0.49 -1.16 -12.43
CA ILE A 46 0.39 -0.38 -11.56
C ILE A 46 1.63 0.03 -12.36
N THR A 47 1.82 1.34 -12.51
CA THR A 47 2.94 1.87 -13.30
C THR A 47 4.23 1.92 -12.49
N VAL A 48 5.37 1.93 -13.19
CA VAL A 48 6.68 2.15 -12.56
C VAL A 48 6.73 3.49 -11.81
N ASP A 49 6.14 4.54 -12.38
CA ASP A 49 6.08 5.87 -11.75
C ASP A 49 5.28 5.86 -10.44
N GLU A 50 4.20 5.09 -10.37
CA GLU A 50 3.42 4.90 -9.14
C GLU A 50 4.25 4.17 -8.08
N LEU A 51 4.93 3.07 -8.46
CA LEU A 51 5.83 2.34 -7.57
C LEU A 51 6.98 3.21 -7.07
N GLN A 52 7.57 4.06 -7.92
CA GLN A 52 8.61 4.99 -7.51
C GLN A 52 8.12 6.02 -6.49
N ARG A 53 6.89 6.54 -6.65
CA ARG A 53 6.27 7.45 -5.67
C ARG A 53 6.03 6.76 -4.33
N VAL A 54 5.51 5.53 -4.36
CA VAL A 54 5.29 4.72 -3.15
C VAL A 54 6.60 4.42 -2.45
N SER A 55 7.64 4.01 -3.18
CA SER A 55 8.99 3.81 -2.64
C SER A 55 9.58 5.08 -2.03
N ARG A 56 9.37 6.26 -2.64
CA ARG A 56 9.79 7.54 -2.02
C ARG A 56 9.01 7.84 -0.74
N ASN A 57 7.71 7.55 -0.71
CA ASN A 57 6.87 7.74 0.48
C ASN A 57 7.33 6.89 1.67
N LEU A 58 7.93 5.71 1.42
CA LEU A 58 8.53 4.92 2.50
C LEU A 58 9.55 5.72 3.30
N PHE A 59 10.41 6.51 2.65
CA PHE A 59 11.40 7.32 3.36
C PHE A 59 10.78 8.45 4.17
N VAL A 60 9.70 9.07 3.66
CA VAL A 60 8.93 10.07 4.41
C VAL A 60 8.32 9.46 5.66
N ARG A 61 7.70 8.28 5.53
CA ARG A 61 7.13 7.53 6.66
C ARG A 61 8.17 7.10 7.67
N CYS A 62 9.34 6.65 7.23
CA CYS A 62 10.47 6.34 8.12
C CYS A 62 10.95 7.57 8.88
N ALA A 63 11.08 8.72 8.22
CA ALA A 63 11.49 9.97 8.87
C ALA A 63 10.45 10.42 9.91
N ALA A 64 9.16 10.36 9.58
CA ALA A 64 8.07 10.66 10.51
C ALA A 64 8.05 9.70 11.72
N CYS A 65 8.30 8.41 11.50
CA CYS A 65 8.43 7.43 12.57
C CYS A 65 9.60 7.73 13.52
N LEU A 66 10.75 8.15 12.96
CA LEU A 66 11.91 8.57 13.75
C LEU A 66 11.63 9.84 14.55
N GLN A 67 10.94 10.82 13.95
CA GLN A 67 10.51 12.04 14.64
C GLN A 67 9.52 11.75 15.77
N ALA A 68 8.71 10.71 15.63
CA ALA A 68 7.80 10.22 16.67
C ALA A 68 8.48 9.25 17.66
N GLU A 69 9.81 9.06 17.60
CA GLU A 69 10.58 8.14 18.45
C GLU A 69 10.04 6.69 18.40
N GLY A 70 9.55 6.25 17.24
CA GLY A 70 8.95 4.93 17.05
C GLY A 70 7.45 4.85 17.42
N GLY A 71 6.84 5.96 17.83
CA GLY A 71 5.41 6.08 18.08
C GLY A 71 4.56 6.21 16.81
N HIS A 72 3.25 6.45 16.98
CA HIS A 72 2.32 6.68 15.88
C HIS A 72 2.56 8.05 15.22
N PHE A 73 2.73 8.06 13.90
CA PHE A 73 3.19 9.23 13.15
C PHE A 73 2.22 9.68 12.06
N GLN A 74 0.98 9.17 12.02
CA GLN A 74 0.01 9.53 10.98
C GLN A 74 -0.34 11.03 10.97
N HIS A 75 -0.20 11.72 12.10
CA HIS A 75 -0.41 13.17 12.20
C HIS A 75 0.75 14.00 11.59
N LEU A 76 1.86 13.35 11.22
CA LEU A 76 3.04 13.94 10.59
C LEU A 76 3.12 13.62 9.08
N LEU A 77 2.17 12.83 8.55
CA LEU A 77 2.12 12.38 7.15
C LEU A 77 1.25 13.27 6.26
#